data_AF-A0A543I3L5-F1
#
_entry.id   AF-A0A543I3L5-F1
#
_cell.length_a   1.000
_cell.length_b   1.000
_cell.length_c   1.000
_cell.angle_alpha   90.00
_cell.angle_beta   90.00
_cell.angle_gamma   90.00
#
_symmetry.space_group_name_H-M   'P 1'
#
loop_
_entity.id
_entity.type
_entity.pdbx_description
1 polymer ?
#
loop_
_entity_poly.entity_id
_entity_poly.type
_entity_poly.pdbx_seq_one_letter_code
_entity_poly.pdbx_strand_id
1 'polypeptide(L)'
;MNELLWFVSRATGVASIVLLTVVLVLGLVTSGRRRPHAESAAVVIAVHRWLSLGMVVFMVGHAATAIAETYVSIDLVSAVLPFTSGYETLWVGLGTLAVDIMLAVVVTSLLRHRLAERTWRRVHLLSYALWPMALVRHPSRPSASPRRRSPGVVMSLARLLETAGLTGRGGAAFPTGTKVAAAFAGHADLVVNACDGEIGAAKDGWVIAHHLAELVEGASLVSAGRPVRYAAHRGSATASILAAAGLPVLEAPRRYVSSEESALISLAHGGIARPMTKRRPFVRGGVDSEGNRIRPTVVLNAETVWRVSQVARLGADWFRAHGTPDDRGPRLVTLNTSTARGVVVETEAGVSFSHLLDLVGGLPPEVPAVLVGGLGGSFIRAAVVPTLRWSRAELARVGASIGPGVIEIPHPDDCPLQLVDRMLTYAAGESAGQCGPCMFGLPALARDWHALVGGDRTAYGRVRERSDVLPGRGACRFPDGVARFTASALHAFADHVGEHQAGRCPTHDRTYDRRGARVDAR
;
A
#
# COMPACT_ATOMS: atom_id res chain seq x y z
N MET A 1 -8.79 -5.16 -14.05
CA MET A 1 -9.61 -4.00 -13.63
C MET A 1 -10.51 -3.67 -14.81
N ASN A 2 -11.84 -3.73 -14.69
CA ASN A 2 -12.74 -3.44 -15.80
C ASN A 2 -13.32 -2.03 -15.60
N GLU A 3 -12.59 -0.99 -16.03
CA GLU A 3 -13.12 0.40 -16.06
C GLU A 3 -14.49 0.46 -16.74
N LEU A 4 -14.72 -0.44 -17.71
CA LEU A 4 -16.00 -0.67 -18.34
C LEU A 4 -17.13 -0.94 -17.34
N LEU A 5 -16.93 -1.79 -16.33
CA LEU A 5 -17.97 -2.10 -15.33
C LEU A 5 -18.33 -0.88 -14.48
N TRP A 6 -17.35 -0.03 -14.17
CA TRP A 6 -17.58 1.21 -13.43
C TRP A 6 -18.47 2.16 -14.23
N PHE A 7 -18.11 2.44 -15.49
CA PHE A 7 -18.90 3.31 -16.38
C PHE A 7 -20.29 2.74 -16.65
N VAL A 8 -20.38 1.44 -16.92
CA VAL A 8 -21.65 0.74 -17.14
C VAL A 8 -22.54 0.84 -15.91
N SER A 9 -22.03 0.65 -14.69
CA SER A 9 -22.83 0.77 -13.47
C SER A 9 -23.40 2.19 -13.27
N ARG A 10 -22.62 3.25 -13.52
CA ARG A 10 -23.11 4.64 -13.39
C ARG A 10 -24.08 5.01 -14.50
N ALA A 11 -23.79 4.61 -15.74
CA ALA A 11 -24.65 4.87 -16.88
C ALA A 11 -26.00 4.16 -16.74
N THR A 12 -26.01 2.90 -16.33
CA THR A 12 -27.25 2.12 -16.07
C THR A 12 -28.03 2.69 -14.89
N GLY A 13 -27.36 3.19 -13.85
CA GLY A 13 -28.01 3.88 -12.72
C GLY A 13 -28.71 5.17 -13.13
N VAL A 14 -28.03 6.05 -13.88
CA VAL A 14 -28.62 7.30 -14.39
C VAL A 14 -29.77 7.01 -15.35
N ALA A 15 -29.59 6.07 -16.28
CA ALA A 15 -30.64 5.64 -17.20
C ALA A 15 -31.88 5.12 -16.45
N SER A 16 -31.68 4.34 -15.38
CA SER A 16 -32.78 3.84 -14.53
C SER A 16 -33.57 4.97 -13.88
N ILE A 17 -32.91 6.02 -13.37
CA ILE A 17 -33.59 7.18 -12.76
C ILE A 17 -34.39 7.97 -13.78
N VAL A 18 -33.82 8.21 -14.98
CA VAL A 18 -34.51 8.91 -16.06
C VAL A 18 -35.74 8.14 -16.50
N LEU A 19 -35.59 6.83 -16.76
CA LEU A 19 -36.70 5.98 -17.17
C LEU A 19 -37.76 5.88 -16.08
N LEU A 20 -37.38 5.70 -14.81
CA LEU A 20 -38.31 5.70 -13.67
C LEU A 20 -39.13 7.00 -13.63
N THR A 21 -38.48 8.14 -13.81
CA THR A 21 -39.15 9.45 -13.80
C THR A 21 -40.16 9.57 -14.93
N VAL A 22 -39.79 9.18 -16.16
CA VAL A 22 -40.70 9.21 -17.31
C VAL A 22 -41.88 8.25 -17.11
N VAL A 23 -41.62 7.04 -16.63
CA VAL A 23 -42.64 6.02 -16.36
C VAL A 23 -43.65 6.50 -15.31
N LEU A 24 -43.18 7.12 -14.22
CA LEU A 24 -44.04 7.70 -13.17
C LEU A 24 -44.90 8.85 -13.70
N VAL A 25 -44.33 9.75 -14.52
CA VAL A 25 -45.08 10.84 -15.15
C VAL A 25 -46.18 10.29 -16.07
N LEU A 26 -45.88 9.29 -16.90
CA LEU A 26 -46.88 8.63 -17.75
C LEU A 26 -47.96 7.91 -16.92
N GLY A 27 -47.58 7.30 -15.78
CA GLY A 27 -48.50 6.70 -14.83
C GLY A 27 -49.46 7.72 -14.18
N LEU A 28 -48.96 8.92 -13.85
CA LEU A 28 -49.78 10.03 -13.36
C LEU A 28 -50.76 10.56 -14.41
N VAL A 29 -50.31 10.71 -15.66
CA VAL A 29 -51.15 11.19 -16.77
C VAL A 29 -52.29 10.21 -17.06
N THR A 30 -52.04 8.90 -16.99
CA THR A 30 -53.07 7.87 -17.23
C THR A 30 -54.02 7.67 -16.04
N SER A 31 -53.59 7.96 -14.82
CA SER A 31 -54.42 7.83 -13.61
C SER A 31 -55.17 9.11 -13.22
N GLY A 32 -54.72 10.28 -13.68
CA GLY A 32 -55.25 11.60 -13.33
C GLY A 32 -56.62 11.96 -13.92
N ARG A 33 -57.14 13.14 -13.54
CA ARG A 33 -58.48 13.65 -13.94
C ARG A 33 -58.57 14.10 -15.41
N ARG A 34 -57.45 14.49 -16.03
CA ARG A 34 -57.35 14.88 -17.45
C ARG A 34 -56.77 13.72 -18.27
N ARG A 35 -57.53 12.64 -18.43
CA ARG A 35 -57.07 11.47 -19.18
C ARG A 35 -57.06 11.78 -20.68
N PRO A 36 -56.06 11.27 -21.43
CA PRO A 36 -56.05 11.40 -22.89
C PRO A 36 -57.29 10.72 -23.51
N HIS A 37 -57.84 11.28 -24.60
CA HIS A 37 -58.98 10.70 -25.31
C HIS A 37 -58.56 9.52 -26.20
N ALA A 38 -59.32 8.42 -26.14
CA ALA A 38 -59.28 7.19 -26.94
C ALA A 38 -57.90 6.78 -27.50
N GLU A 39 -57.53 7.24 -28.69
CA GLU A 39 -56.31 6.84 -29.41
C GLU A 39 -55.04 7.24 -28.65
N SER A 40 -55.02 8.44 -28.07
CA SER A 40 -53.89 8.94 -27.29
C SER A 40 -53.69 8.15 -25.99
N ALA A 41 -54.76 7.62 -25.39
CA ALA A 41 -54.66 6.78 -24.19
C ALA A 41 -54.00 5.44 -24.50
N ALA A 42 -54.33 4.82 -25.63
CA ALA A 42 -53.71 3.57 -26.06
C ALA A 42 -52.20 3.72 -26.29
N VAL A 43 -51.79 4.82 -26.93
CA VAL A 43 -50.37 5.14 -27.15
C VAL A 43 -49.64 5.36 -25.82
N VAL A 44 -50.18 6.18 -24.91
CA VAL A 44 -49.55 6.46 -23.62
C VAL A 44 -49.42 5.18 -22.77
N ILE A 45 -50.43 4.31 -22.77
CA ILE A 45 -50.37 3.02 -22.06
C ILE A 45 -49.32 2.09 -22.68
N ALA A 46 -49.24 2.04 -24.02
CA ALA A 46 -48.23 1.25 -24.72
C ALA A 46 -46.82 1.75 -24.38
N VAL A 47 -46.57 3.06 -24.46
CA VAL A 47 -45.28 3.67 -24.12
C VAL A 47 -44.92 3.44 -22.67
N HIS A 48 -45.86 3.61 -21.73
CA HIS A 48 -45.64 3.31 -20.32
C HIS A 48 -45.21 1.86 -20.11
N ARG A 49 -45.83 0.89 -20.80
CA ARG A 49 -45.47 -0.53 -20.71
C ARG A 49 -44.07 -0.82 -21.25
N TRP A 50 -43.72 -0.29 -22.43
CA TRP A 50 -42.39 -0.48 -23.03
C TRP A 50 -41.28 0.15 -22.20
N LEU A 51 -41.47 1.40 -21.74
CA LEU A 51 -40.49 2.09 -20.90
C LEU A 51 -40.35 1.45 -19.51
N SER A 52 -41.44 0.92 -18.94
CA SER A 52 -41.38 0.17 -17.69
C SER A 52 -40.53 -1.09 -17.84
N LEU A 53 -40.67 -1.82 -18.94
CA LEU A 53 -39.85 -3.01 -19.20
C LEU A 53 -38.36 -2.64 -19.39
N GLY A 54 -38.08 -1.58 -20.14
CA GLY A 54 -36.72 -1.05 -20.30
C GLY A 54 -36.09 -0.63 -18.97
N MET A 55 -36.86 0.06 -18.13
CA MET A 55 -36.42 0.49 -16.80
C MET A 55 -36.02 -0.68 -15.90
N VAL A 56 -36.79 -1.79 -15.92
CA VAL A 56 -36.44 -3.01 -15.18
C VAL A 56 -35.13 -3.60 -15.68
N VAL A 57 -34.91 -3.68 -17.00
CA VAL A 57 -33.66 -4.19 -17.59
C VAL A 57 -32.46 -3.35 -17.14
N PHE A 58 -32.56 -2.01 -17.23
CA PHE A 58 -31.49 -1.12 -16.80
C PHE A 58 -31.22 -1.21 -15.29
N MET A 59 -32.26 -1.39 -14.48
CA MET A 59 -32.08 -1.50 -13.03
C MET A 59 -31.49 -2.85 -12.61
N VAL A 60 -31.88 -3.95 -13.25
CA VAL A 60 -31.22 -5.27 -13.05
C VAL A 60 -29.75 -5.18 -13.48
N GLY A 61 -29.48 -4.54 -14.62
CA GLY A 61 -28.11 -4.27 -15.07
C GLY A 61 -27.31 -3.44 -14.07
N HIS A 62 -27.91 -2.38 -13.51
CA HIS A 62 -27.29 -1.54 -12.48
C HIS A 62 -26.98 -2.35 -11.21
N ALA A 63 -27.94 -3.13 -10.69
CA ALA A 63 -27.75 -3.97 -9.51
C ALA A 63 -26.68 -5.05 -9.74
N ALA A 64 -26.75 -5.76 -10.87
CA ALA A 64 -25.78 -6.81 -11.21
C ALA A 64 -24.36 -6.25 -11.38
N THR A 65 -24.21 -5.10 -12.03
CA THR A 65 -22.90 -4.46 -12.18
C THR A 65 -22.39 -3.85 -10.89
N ALA A 66 -23.26 -3.31 -10.03
CA ALA A 66 -22.89 -2.85 -8.69
C ALA A 66 -22.40 -3.99 -7.79
N ILE A 67 -22.98 -5.19 -7.90
CA ILE A 67 -22.54 -6.39 -7.16
C ILE A 67 -21.23 -6.94 -7.74
N ALA A 68 -21.11 -6.98 -9.07
CA ALA A 68 -19.90 -7.48 -9.76
C ALA A 68 -18.69 -6.54 -9.61
N GLU A 69 -18.94 -5.26 -9.30
CA GLU A 69 -17.88 -4.28 -9.06
C GLU A 69 -17.21 -4.54 -7.69
N THR A 70 -15.93 -4.92 -7.71
CA THR A 70 -15.08 -5.18 -6.51
C THR A 70 -14.82 -3.95 -5.61
N TYR A 71 -15.51 -2.85 -5.88
CA TYR A 71 -15.42 -1.56 -5.21
C TYR A 71 -16.44 -1.42 -4.07
N VAL A 72 -17.63 -2.02 -4.20
CA VAL A 72 -18.66 -2.07 -3.15
C VAL A 72 -18.81 -3.54 -2.74
N SER A 73 -18.30 -3.91 -1.57
CA SER A 73 -18.52 -5.25 -1.02
C SER A 73 -19.96 -5.35 -0.51
N ILE A 74 -20.91 -5.50 -1.43
CA ILE A 74 -22.29 -5.87 -1.13
C ILE A 74 -22.29 -7.39 -1.00
N ASP A 75 -22.40 -7.90 0.22
CA ASP A 75 -22.61 -9.33 0.43
C ASP A 75 -23.93 -9.73 -0.25
N LEU A 76 -24.01 -10.92 -0.84
CA LEU A 76 -25.23 -11.42 -1.53
C LEU A 76 -26.50 -11.31 -0.67
N VAL A 77 -26.34 -11.45 0.65
CA VAL A 77 -27.42 -11.26 1.64
C VAL A 77 -27.95 -9.83 1.61
N SER A 78 -27.08 -8.83 1.53
CA SER A 78 -27.46 -7.41 1.52
C SER A 78 -28.05 -6.92 0.20
N ALA A 79 -27.93 -7.71 -0.87
CA ALA A 79 -28.62 -7.47 -2.13
C ALA A 79 -30.11 -7.87 -2.10
N VAL A 80 -30.54 -8.65 -1.09
CA VAL A 80 -31.91 -9.16 -0.96
C VAL A 80 -32.56 -8.69 0.35
N LEU A 81 -31.78 -8.54 1.43
CA LEU A 81 -32.27 -8.09 2.73
C LEU A 81 -31.79 -6.66 3.01
N PRO A 82 -32.70 -5.67 3.03
CA PRO A 82 -32.31 -4.28 3.25
C PRO A 82 -31.71 -4.10 4.67
N PHE A 83 -30.79 -3.15 4.80
CA PHE A 83 -30.12 -2.76 6.06
C PHE A 83 -29.23 -3.82 6.71
N THR A 84 -28.87 -4.89 5.99
CA THR A 84 -27.92 -5.91 6.48
C THR A 84 -26.47 -5.63 6.07
N SER A 85 -26.23 -4.64 5.20
CA SER A 85 -24.88 -4.28 4.76
C SER A 85 -24.08 -3.58 5.86
N GLY A 86 -22.83 -4.02 6.06
CA GLY A 86 -21.84 -3.33 6.91
C GLY A 86 -21.26 -2.05 6.27
N TYR A 87 -21.61 -1.76 5.01
CA TYR A 87 -21.17 -0.60 4.24
C TYR A 87 -22.38 0.29 3.93
N GLU A 88 -22.34 1.58 4.32
CA GLU A 88 -23.41 2.57 4.07
C GLU A 88 -24.83 2.00 4.29
N THR A 89 -25.05 1.37 5.45
CA THR A 89 -26.21 0.52 5.78
C THR A 89 -27.55 1.15 5.39
N LEU A 90 -27.72 2.45 5.64
CA LEU A 90 -28.93 3.19 5.28
C LEU A 90 -29.12 3.25 3.75
N TRP A 91 -28.10 3.62 2.98
CA TRP A 91 -28.20 3.85 1.54
C TRP A 91 -28.26 2.55 0.75
N VAL A 92 -27.43 1.58 1.12
CA VAL A 92 -27.50 0.23 0.55
C VAL A 92 -28.86 -0.38 0.90
N GLY A 93 -29.34 -0.20 2.13
CA GLY A 93 -30.66 -0.68 2.54
C GLY A 93 -31.82 -0.01 1.79
N LEU A 94 -31.77 1.29 1.54
CA LEU A 94 -32.75 1.99 0.70
C LEU A 94 -32.70 1.53 -0.76
N GLY A 95 -31.51 1.23 -1.28
CA GLY A 95 -31.33 0.67 -2.63
C GLY A 95 -31.93 -0.75 -2.75
N THR A 96 -31.66 -1.62 -1.79
CA THR A 96 -32.25 -2.97 -1.72
C THR A 96 -33.77 -2.91 -1.59
N LEU A 97 -34.28 -2.04 -0.71
CA LEU A 97 -35.72 -1.81 -0.55
C LEU A 97 -36.38 -1.32 -1.84
N ALA A 98 -35.70 -0.46 -2.61
CA ALA A 98 -36.19 0.00 -3.90
C ALA A 98 -36.27 -1.15 -4.95
N VAL A 99 -35.31 -2.06 -4.94
CA VAL A 99 -35.34 -3.28 -5.77
C VAL A 99 -36.51 -4.18 -5.37
N ASP A 100 -36.72 -4.39 -4.07
CA ASP A 100 -37.83 -5.21 -3.55
C ASP A 100 -39.20 -4.65 -3.92
N ILE A 101 -39.39 -3.33 -3.77
CA ILE A 101 -40.63 -2.65 -4.14
C ILE A 101 -40.86 -2.77 -5.66
N MET A 102 -39.83 -2.58 -6.49
CA MET A 102 -39.98 -2.74 -7.94
C MET A 102 -40.32 -4.19 -8.31
N LEU A 103 -39.68 -5.18 -7.69
CA LEU A 103 -40.00 -6.58 -7.92
C LEU A 103 -41.47 -6.87 -7.59
N ALA A 104 -41.97 -6.36 -6.47
CA ALA A 104 -43.37 -6.46 -6.09
C ALA A 104 -44.31 -5.80 -7.13
N VAL A 105 -43.97 -4.59 -7.61
CA VAL A 105 -44.75 -3.88 -8.64
C VAL A 105 -44.78 -4.66 -9.96
N VAL A 106 -43.64 -5.21 -10.40
CA VAL A 106 -43.54 -6.00 -11.65
C VAL A 106 -44.35 -7.29 -11.54
N VAL A 107 -44.13 -8.08 -10.49
CA VAL A 107 -44.81 -9.37 -10.28
C VAL A 107 -46.32 -9.17 -10.19
N THR A 108 -46.77 -8.21 -9.38
CA THR A 108 -48.21 -7.93 -9.26
C THR A 108 -48.83 -7.39 -10.54
N SER A 109 -48.08 -6.64 -11.35
CA SER A 109 -48.57 -6.14 -12.65
C SER A 109 -48.64 -7.25 -13.72
N LEU A 110 -47.74 -8.23 -13.70
CA LEU A 110 -47.83 -9.44 -14.54
C LEU A 110 -49.00 -10.34 -14.13
N LEU A 111 -49.24 -10.45 -12.82
CA LEU A 111 -50.34 -11.24 -12.25
C LEU A 111 -51.65 -10.46 -12.12
N ARG A 112 -51.78 -9.27 -12.72
CA ARG A 112 -52.96 -8.41 -12.58
C ARG A 112 -54.29 -9.11 -12.90
N HIS A 113 -54.28 -10.10 -13.80
CA HIS A 113 -55.46 -10.86 -14.20
C HIS A 113 -55.90 -11.90 -13.14
N ARG A 114 -55.06 -12.21 -12.17
CA ARG A 114 -55.31 -13.17 -11.07
C ARG A 114 -55.45 -12.49 -9.71
N LEU A 115 -55.28 -11.17 -9.64
CA LEU A 115 -55.29 -10.40 -8.40
C LEU A 115 -56.51 -9.48 -8.37
N ALA A 116 -57.03 -9.23 -7.18
CA ALA A 116 -58.05 -8.20 -6.99
C ALA A 116 -57.46 -6.84 -7.37
N GLU A 117 -58.22 -6.05 -8.16
CA GLU A 117 -57.82 -4.73 -8.65
C GLU A 117 -57.35 -3.80 -7.51
N ARG A 118 -58.00 -3.89 -6.35
CA ARG A 118 -57.62 -3.12 -5.15
C ARG A 118 -56.23 -3.47 -4.63
N THR A 119 -55.86 -4.75 -4.65
CA THR A 119 -54.55 -5.24 -4.19
C THR A 119 -53.46 -4.81 -5.16
N TRP A 120 -53.69 -4.99 -6.47
CA TRP A 120 -52.75 -4.53 -7.49
C TRP A 120 -52.50 -3.02 -7.37
N ARG A 121 -53.56 -2.20 -7.27
CA ARG A 121 -53.41 -0.74 -7.12
C ARG A 121 -52.59 -0.35 -5.90
N ARG A 122 -52.83 -0.99 -4.74
CA ARG A 122 -52.08 -0.71 -3.50
C ARG A 122 -50.59 -0.97 -3.65
N VAL A 123 -50.22 -2.09 -4.27
CA VAL A 123 -48.81 -2.41 -4.52
C VAL A 123 -48.22 -1.48 -5.58
N HIS A 124 -48.97 -1.18 -6.64
CA HIS A 124 -48.52 -0.28 -7.70
C HIS A 124 -48.30 1.15 -7.19
N LEU A 125 -49.06 1.62 -6.20
CA LEU A 125 -48.85 2.91 -5.52
C LEU A 125 -47.49 3.00 -4.79
N LEU A 126 -46.89 1.87 -4.40
CA LEU A 126 -45.55 1.89 -3.79
C LEU A 126 -44.46 2.34 -4.77
N SER A 127 -44.72 2.28 -6.09
CA SER A 127 -43.79 2.80 -7.10
C SER A 127 -43.45 4.28 -6.91
N TYR A 128 -44.35 5.08 -6.32
CA TYR A 128 -44.08 6.48 -6.00
C TYR A 128 -42.98 6.67 -4.94
N ALA A 129 -42.79 5.69 -4.05
CA ALA A 129 -41.73 5.72 -3.04
C ALA A 129 -40.34 5.50 -3.65
N LEU A 130 -40.26 4.89 -4.84
CA LEU A 130 -38.99 4.65 -5.53
C LEU A 130 -38.30 5.94 -5.97
N TRP A 131 -39.08 6.96 -6.34
CA TRP A 131 -38.53 8.23 -6.82
C TRP A 131 -37.72 8.99 -5.75
N PRO A 132 -38.23 9.24 -4.52
CA PRO A 132 -37.41 9.83 -3.48
C PRO A 132 -36.27 8.88 -3.06
N MET A 133 -36.48 7.57 -2.98
CA MET A 133 -35.38 6.63 -2.68
C MET A 133 -34.23 6.70 -3.70
N ALA A 134 -34.54 6.91 -4.98
CA ALA A 134 -33.56 7.04 -6.05
C ALA A 134 -32.89 8.43 -6.13
N LEU A 135 -33.54 9.48 -5.63
CA LEU A 135 -33.04 10.86 -5.68
C LEU A 135 -32.42 11.36 -4.38
N VAL A 136 -32.74 10.76 -3.23
CA VAL A 136 -32.13 11.14 -1.95
C VAL A 136 -30.65 10.78 -2.02
N ARG A 137 -29.86 11.81 -2.27
CA ARG A 137 -28.41 11.76 -2.27
C ARG A 137 -27.94 11.76 -0.82
N HIS A 138 -26.87 11.01 -0.53
CA HIS A 138 -26.15 11.08 0.74
C HIS A 138 -25.97 12.55 1.17
N PRO A 139 -26.62 13.02 2.26
CA PRO A 139 -26.41 14.36 2.77
C PRO A 139 -24.95 14.44 3.17
N SER A 140 -24.19 15.24 2.42
CA SER A 140 -22.81 15.54 2.73
C SER A 140 -22.83 16.23 4.09
N ARG A 141 -22.26 15.61 5.13
CA ARG A 141 -22.10 16.25 6.45
C ARG A 141 -21.50 17.65 6.24
N PRO A 142 -21.97 18.69 6.94
CA PRO A 142 -21.32 19.99 6.91
C PRO A 142 -20.00 19.88 7.67
N SER A 143 -18.91 19.62 6.96
CA SER A 143 -17.56 19.80 7.48
C SER A 143 -17.14 21.23 7.19
N ALA A 144 -16.73 21.96 8.22
CA ALA A 144 -15.99 23.20 8.12
C ALA A 144 -14.94 23.10 7.00
N SER A 145 -14.85 24.17 6.20
CA SER A 145 -14.02 24.22 5.00
C SER A 145 -12.54 23.98 5.34
N PRO A 146 -11.87 23.16 4.53
CA PRO A 146 -10.91 23.74 3.61
C PRO A 146 -11.15 23.21 2.18
N ARG A 147 -11.25 24.15 1.23
CA ARG A 147 -11.31 23.99 -0.23
C ARG A 147 -11.40 22.53 -0.72
N ARG A 148 -12.62 21.98 -0.76
CA ARG A 148 -12.91 20.69 -1.43
C ARG A 148 -12.59 20.83 -2.92
N ARG A 149 -11.50 20.21 -3.36
CA ARG A 149 -11.26 19.99 -4.80
C ARG A 149 -12.32 19.01 -5.31
N SER A 150 -12.84 19.24 -6.51
CA SER A 150 -13.92 18.45 -7.09
C SER A 150 -13.49 16.99 -7.32
N PRO A 151 -14.43 16.01 -7.29
CA PRO A 151 -14.13 14.59 -7.52
C PRO A 151 -13.36 14.29 -8.82
N GLY A 152 -13.48 15.16 -9.83
CA GLY A 152 -12.73 15.08 -11.09
C GLY A 152 -11.22 15.29 -10.94
N VAL A 153 -10.76 16.10 -9.98
CA VAL A 153 -9.33 16.36 -9.73
C VAL A 153 -8.66 15.16 -9.06
N VAL A 154 -9.42 14.37 -8.29
CA VAL A 154 -8.94 13.21 -7.55
C VAL A 154 -8.71 11.99 -8.45
N MET A 155 -9.68 11.71 -9.33
CA MET A 155 -9.52 10.68 -10.38
C MET A 155 -8.38 11.06 -11.35
N SER A 156 -8.18 12.36 -11.56
CA SER A 156 -7.04 12.91 -12.30
C SER A 156 -5.70 12.60 -11.64
N LEU A 157 -5.56 12.76 -10.31
CA LEU A 157 -4.28 12.52 -9.65
C LEU A 157 -3.87 11.04 -9.70
N ALA A 158 -4.76 10.12 -9.33
CA ALA A 158 -4.42 8.69 -9.33
C ALA A 158 -4.00 8.23 -10.74
N ARG A 159 -4.77 8.61 -11.78
CA ARG A 159 -4.46 8.31 -13.17
C ARG A 159 -3.15 8.95 -13.64
N LEU A 160 -2.88 10.18 -13.21
CA LEU A 160 -1.61 10.86 -13.50
C LEU A 160 -0.43 10.08 -12.91
N LEU A 161 -0.53 9.64 -11.65
CA LEU A 161 0.50 8.84 -10.98
C LEU A 161 0.69 7.46 -11.62
N GLU A 162 -0.38 6.83 -12.10
CA GLU A 162 -0.31 5.57 -12.87
C GLU A 162 0.38 5.79 -14.22
N THR A 163 0.04 6.88 -14.91
CA THR A 163 0.65 7.25 -16.21
C THR A 163 2.13 7.60 -16.06
N ALA A 164 2.49 8.27 -14.96
CA ALA A 164 3.89 8.50 -14.59
C ALA A 164 4.62 7.19 -14.26
N GLY A 165 3.91 6.15 -13.83
CA GLY A 165 4.52 4.90 -13.36
C GLY A 165 5.18 5.03 -12.00
N LEU A 166 4.73 5.97 -11.15
CA LEU A 166 5.30 6.15 -9.81
C LEU A 166 5.01 4.93 -8.94
N THR A 167 6.07 4.33 -8.40
CA THR A 167 6.03 3.19 -7.47
C THR A 167 6.53 3.63 -6.10
N GLY A 168 6.06 2.97 -5.03
CA GLY A 168 6.42 3.32 -3.66
C GLY A 168 7.92 3.18 -3.40
N ARG A 169 8.54 4.23 -2.86
CA ARG A 169 9.98 4.34 -2.59
C ARG A 169 10.41 3.84 -1.20
N GLY A 170 9.50 3.20 -0.45
CA GLY A 170 9.75 2.60 0.86
C GLY A 170 10.12 1.11 0.85
N GLY A 171 10.52 0.55 -0.30
CA GLY A 171 10.98 -0.84 -0.43
C GLY A 171 10.00 -1.85 -1.02
N ALA A 172 8.69 -1.63 -0.90
CA ALA A 172 7.69 -2.54 -1.48
C ALA A 172 7.42 -2.31 -2.99
N ALA A 173 7.84 -1.17 -3.54
CA ALA A 173 7.64 -0.80 -4.96
C ALA A 173 6.19 -0.90 -5.47
N PHE A 174 5.20 -0.80 -4.59
CA PHE A 174 3.78 -0.90 -4.96
C PHE A 174 3.34 0.30 -5.83
N PRO A 175 2.50 0.11 -6.86
CA PRO A 175 2.00 1.21 -7.69
C PRO A 175 1.29 2.30 -6.87
N THR A 176 1.86 3.50 -6.86
CA THR A 176 1.39 4.59 -5.98
C THR A 176 0.00 5.06 -6.40
N GLY A 177 -0.25 5.18 -7.71
CA GLY A 177 -1.56 5.59 -8.23
C GLY A 177 -2.69 4.66 -7.78
N THR A 178 -2.48 3.34 -7.82
CA THR A 178 -3.45 2.35 -7.31
C THR A 178 -3.69 2.50 -5.81
N LYS A 179 -2.62 2.73 -5.02
CA LYS A 179 -2.73 2.94 -3.57
C LYS A 179 -3.48 4.25 -3.24
N VAL A 180 -3.23 5.30 -4.01
CA VAL A 180 -3.90 6.60 -3.90
C VAL A 180 -5.37 6.49 -4.31
N ALA A 181 -5.69 5.82 -5.42
CA ALA A 181 -7.07 5.54 -5.84
C ALA A 181 -7.85 4.79 -4.77
N ALA A 182 -7.24 3.74 -4.19
CA ALA A 182 -7.85 3.00 -3.08
C ALA A 182 -8.03 3.87 -1.83
N ALA A 183 -7.08 4.76 -1.54
CA ALA A 183 -7.21 5.69 -0.42
C ALA A 183 -8.41 6.62 -0.62
N PHE A 184 -8.59 7.17 -1.82
CA PHE A 184 -9.75 8.00 -2.13
C PHE A 184 -11.06 7.22 -2.03
N ALA A 185 -11.10 6.00 -2.58
CA ALA A 185 -12.25 5.09 -2.47
C ALA A 185 -12.69 4.90 -1.02
N GLY A 186 -11.74 4.55 -0.16
CA GLY A 186 -11.97 4.24 1.24
C GLY A 186 -12.07 5.47 2.14
N HIS A 187 -11.98 6.69 1.61
CA HIS A 187 -11.88 7.92 2.41
C HIS A 187 -10.79 7.83 3.50
N ALA A 188 -9.67 7.20 3.15
CA ALA A 188 -8.59 6.90 4.09
C ALA A 188 -7.82 8.13 4.56
N ASP A 189 -7.48 8.16 5.86
CA ASP A 189 -6.53 9.11 6.42
C ASP A 189 -5.12 8.82 5.88
N LEU A 190 -4.27 9.86 5.76
CA LEU A 190 -2.91 9.72 5.27
C LEU A 190 -1.90 9.73 6.43
N VAL A 191 -1.03 8.73 6.45
CA VAL A 191 0.21 8.75 7.24
C VAL A 191 1.38 8.86 6.27
N VAL A 192 2.15 9.94 6.38
CA VAL A 192 3.42 10.09 5.67
C VAL A 192 4.51 9.46 6.52
N ASN A 193 5.10 8.37 6.08
CA ASN A 193 6.17 7.68 6.79
C ASN A 193 7.52 8.34 6.46
N ALA A 194 8.04 9.12 7.41
CA ALA A 194 9.36 9.74 7.38
C ALA A 194 10.33 9.11 8.40
N CYS A 195 10.06 7.88 8.83
CA CYS A 195 10.96 7.14 9.70
C CYS A 195 12.04 6.44 8.85
N ASP A 196 13.29 6.89 8.98
CA ASP A 196 14.46 6.13 8.50
C ASP A 196 14.71 4.91 9.42
N GLY A 197 13.87 3.89 9.28
CA GLY A 197 13.90 2.69 10.13
C GLY A 197 14.90 1.63 9.68
N GLU A 198 15.34 1.67 8.41
CA GLU A 198 16.36 0.77 7.86
C GLU A 198 17.76 1.20 8.32
N ILE A 199 18.65 0.23 8.57
CA ILE A 199 20.04 0.53 8.92
C ILE A 199 20.70 1.30 7.78
N GLY A 200 21.25 2.47 8.12
CA GLY A 200 21.96 3.32 7.16
C GLY A 200 21.05 4.10 6.21
N ALA A 201 19.72 4.02 6.33
CA ALA A 201 18.82 4.91 5.59
C ALA A 201 18.89 6.34 6.15
N ALA A 202 18.87 7.33 5.25
CA ALA A 202 18.78 8.75 5.63
C ALA A 202 17.90 9.56 4.67
N LYS A 203 17.33 8.91 3.64
CA LYS A 203 16.65 9.59 2.54
C LYS A 203 15.37 10.27 2.99
N ASP A 204 14.64 9.70 3.95
CA ASP A 204 13.34 10.24 4.32
C ASP A 204 13.52 11.48 5.22
N GLY A 205 14.44 11.41 6.18
CA GLY A 205 14.89 12.58 6.95
C GLY A 205 15.49 13.67 6.05
N TRP A 206 16.25 13.29 5.01
CA TRP A 206 16.76 14.23 4.02
C TRP A 206 15.65 14.97 3.26
N VAL A 207 14.59 14.26 2.84
CA VAL A 207 13.40 14.90 2.22
C VAL A 207 12.75 15.88 3.18
N ILE A 208 12.61 15.53 4.46
CA ILE A 208 12.05 16.45 5.47
C ILE A 208 12.95 17.67 5.68
N ALA A 209 14.27 17.51 5.69
CA ALA A 209 15.20 18.62 5.91
C ALA A 209 15.28 19.59 4.73
N HIS A 210 15.16 19.10 3.48
CA HIS A 210 15.43 19.90 2.28
C HIS A 210 14.18 20.22 1.45
N HIS A 211 13.12 19.43 1.55
CA HIS A 211 11.95 19.47 0.66
C HIS A 211 10.61 19.46 1.40
N LEU A 212 10.58 19.97 2.64
CA LEU A 212 9.39 19.94 3.49
C LEU A 212 8.15 20.56 2.82
N ALA A 213 8.29 21.73 2.19
CA ALA A 213 7.18 22.43 1.57
C ALA A 213 6.53 21.61 0.43
N GLU A 214 7.35 21.00 -0.42
CA GLU A 214 6.91 20.18 -1.54
C GLU A 214 6.32 18.84 -1.08
N LEU A 215 6.85 18.27 0.00
CA LEU A 215 6.28 17.11 0.64
C LEU A 215 4.89 17.41 1.24
N VAL A 216 4.72 18.56 1.91
CA VAL A 216 3.42 19.01 2.42
C VAL A 216 2.43 19.25 1.29
N GLU A 217 2.88 19.83 0.17
CA GLU A 217 2.07 19.96 -1.04
C GLU A 217 1.60 18.58 -1.52
N GLY A 218 2.53 17.62 -1.68
CA GLY A 218 2.21 16.24 -2.10
C GLY A 218 1.23 15.55 -1.15
N ALA A 219 1.39 15.74 0.16
CA ALA A 219 0.49 15.22 1.17
C ALA A 219 -0.91 15.84 1.05
N SER A 220 -1.00 17.13 0.74
CA SER A 220 -2.29 17.81 0.50
C SER A 220 -3.01 17.27 -0.73
N LEU A 221 -2.27 16.92 -1.80
CA LEU A 221 -2.80 16.32 -3.02
C LEU A 221 -3.39 14.94 -2.74
N VAL A 222 -2.63 14.09 -2.05
CA VAL A 222 -3.07 12.72 -1.71
C VAL A 222 -4.22 12.73 -0.72
N SER A 223 -4.16 13.57 0.31
CA SER A 223 -5.20 13.63 1.33
C SER A 223 -6.48 14.31 0.85
N ALA A 224 -6.41 15.26 -0.10
CA ALA A 224 -7.53 16.07 -0.54
C ALA A 224 -8.39 16.62 0.62
N GLY A 225 -7.74 17.12 1.66
CA GLY A 225 -8.39 17.71 2.84
C GLY A 225 -8.73 16.73 3.95
N ARG A 226 -8.43 15.44 3.79
CA ARG A 226 -8.50 14.45 4.89
C ARG A 226 -7.34 14.62 5.87
N PRO A 227 -7.47 14.12 7.11
CA PRO A 227 -6.38 14.14 8.10
C PRO A 227 -5.06 13.58 7.55
N VAL A 228 -3.97 14.28 7.88
CA VAL A 228 -2.59 13.86 7.60
C VAL A 228 -1.80 13.82 8.90
N ARG A 229 -1.04 12.74 9.11
CA ARG A 229 -0.01 12.66 10.15
C ARG A 229 1.33 12.31 9.54
N TYR A 230 2.41 12.82 10.11
CA TYR A 230 3.77 12.58 9.67
C TYR A 230 4.48 11.71 10.69
N ALA A 231 4.74 10.46 10.34
CA ALA A 231 5.43 9.53 11.22
C ALA A 231 6.93 9.80 11.21
N ALA A 232 7.51 9.96 12.40
CA ALA A 232 8.95 10.10 12.60
C ALA A 232 9.35 9.37 13.89
N HIS A 233 10.60 8.92 13.98
CA HIS A 233 11.08 8.30 15.20
C HIS A 233 11.15 9.32 16.35
N ARG A 234 10.71 8.92 17.54
CA ARG A 234 10.71 9.77 18.74
C ARG A 234 12.10 10.36 19.00
N GLY A 235 12.13 11.68 19.22
CA GLY A 235 13.37 12.43 19.47
C GLY A 235 14.35 12.46 18.30
N SER A 236 13.93 12.16 17.06
CA SER A 236 14.76 12.33 15.87
C SER A 236 14.77 13.80 15.41
N ALA A 237 15.81 14.20 14.66
CA ALA A 237 15.84 15.52 14.03
C ALA A 237 14.62 15.72 13.09
N THR A 238 14.22 14.67 12.38
CA THR A 238 13.00 14.64 11.55
C THR A 238 11.75 15.01 12.35
N ALA A 239 11.56 14.42 13.54
CA ALA A 239 10.43 14.74 14.40
C ALA A 239 10.47 16.22 14.85
N SER A 240 11.65 16.72 15.23
CA SER A 240 11.84 18.12 15.63
C SER A 240 11.52 19.10 14.50
N ILE A 241 11.97 18.83 13.27
CA ILE A 241 11.69 19.68 12.10
C ILE A 241 10.18 19.71 11.79
N LEU A 242 9.53 18.54 11.80
CA LEU A 242 8.08 18.45 11.56
C LEU A 242 7.28 19.19 12.64
N ALA A 243 7.65 19.04 13.91
CA ALA A 243 7.01 19.73 15.02
C ALA A 243 7.22 21.24 14.96
N ALA A 244 8.43 21.71 14.64
CA ALA A 244 8.74 23.12 14.47
C ALA A 244 7.93 23.76 13.32
N ALA A 245 7.59 22.99 12.29
CA ALA A 245 6.70 23.41 11.20
C ALA A 245 5.21 23.34 11.55
N GLY A 246 4.84 22.96 12.79
CA GLY A 246 3.45 22.86 13.23
C GLY A 246 2.68 21.68 12.62
N LEU A 247 3.36 20.66 12.10
CA LEU A 247 2.73 19.50 11.47
C LEU A 247 2.33 18.44 12.51
N PRO A 248 1.22 17.70 12.31
CA PRO A 248 0.83 16.63 13.23
C PRO A 248 1.81 15.45 13.18
N VAL A 249 2.72 15.37 14.16
CA VAL A 249 3.73 14.30 14.24
C VAL A 249 3.15 13.05 14.90
N LEU A 250 3.38 11.89 14.28
CA LEU A 250 3.13 10.58 14.85
C LEU A 250 4.46 9.98 15.31
N GLU A 251 4.77 10.09 16.60
CA GLU A 251 6.07 9.67 17.14
C GLU A 251 6.17 8.15 17.31
N ALA A 252 6.82 7.49 16.35
CA ALA A 252 7.11 6.07 16.42
C ALA A 252 8.28 5.79 17.39
N PRO A 253 8.24 4.72 18.21
CA PRO A 253 9.40 4.26 18.95
C PRO A 253 10.62 4.05 18.04
N ARG A 254 11.84 4.26 18.56
CA ARG A 254 13.10 3.96 17.87
C ARG A 254 13.36 2.46 17.84
N ARG A 255 12.56 1.76 17.05
CA ARG A 255 12.67 0.34 16.73
C ARG A 255 12.45 0.12 15.24
N TYR A 256 13.15 -0.84 14.66
CA TYR A 256 13.10 -1.15 13.23
C TYR A 256 11.66 -1.43 12.76
N VAL A 257 10.96 -2.35 13.43
CA VAL A 257 9.61 -2.77 13.03
C VAL A 257 8.52 -1.74 13.37
N SER A 258 8.81 -0.73 14.19
CA SER A 258 7.82 0.27 14.62
C SER A 258 7.46 1.28 13.53
N SER A 259 8.23 1.35 12.45
CA SER A 259 7.92 2.15 11.26
C SER A 259 7.35 1.33 10.09
N GLU A 260 7.04 0.04 10.30
CA GLU A 260 6.30 -0.75 9.31
C GLU A 260 4.87 -0.18 9.13
N GLU A 261 4.33 -0.29 7.91
CA GLU A 261 3.02 0.29 7.55
C GLU A 261 1.90 -0.03 8.55
N SER A 262 1.69 -1.29 8.91
CA SER A 262 0.63 -1.67 9.85
C SER A 262 0.95 -1.30 11.30
N ALA A 263 2.23 -1.25 11.68
CA ALA A 263 2.65 -0.75 12.98
C ALA A 263 2.31 0.74 13.14
N LEU A 264 2.60 1.55 12.12
CA LEU A 264 2.24 2.96 12.08
C LEU A 264 0.72 3.18 12.08
N ILE A 265 -0.04 2.32 11.40
CA ILE A 265 -1.51 2.37 11.44
C ILE A 265 -2.01 2.05 12.84
N SER A 266 -1.48 1.03 13.51
CA SER A 266 -1.88 0.69 14.88
C SER A 266 -1.61 1.87 15.82
N LEU A 267 -0.40 2.45 15.75
CA LEU A 267 -0.03 3.63 16.53
C LEU A 267 -0.94 4.84 16.24
N ALA A 268 -1.28 5.07 14.97
CA ALA A 268 -2.16 6.15 14.55
C ALA A 268 -3.59 6.03 15.12
N HIS A 269 -4.02 4.84 15.54
CA HIS A 269 -5.33 4.59 16.14
C HIS A 269 -5.26 4.28 17.64
N GLY A 270 -4.16 4.64 18.30
CA GLY A 270 -4.01 4.54 19.76
C GLY A 270 -3.44 3.21 20.27
N GLY A 271 -3.15 2.27 19.37
CA GLY A 271 -2.47 1.02 19.72
C GLY A 271 -0.95 1.20 19.89
N ILE A 272 -0.26 0.10 20.19
CA ILE A 272 1.20 0.06 20.21
C ILE A 272 1.76 -0.01 18.78
N ALA A 273 2.97 0.53 18.55
CA ALA A 273 3.64 0.49 17.25
C ALA A 273 4.19 -0.91 16.90
N ARG A 274 3.29 -1.88 16.74
CA ARG A 274 3.57 -3.29 16.45
C ARG A 274 2.86 -3.70 15.16
N PRO A 275 3.54 -4.39 14.21
CA PRO A 275 2.91 -4.81 12.97
C PRO A 275 1.66 -5.66 13.20
N MET A 276 0.66 -5.55 12.35
CA MET A 276 -0.59 -6.30 12.44
C MET A 276 -0.71 -7.28 11.28
N THR A 277 -1.26 -8.46 11.55
CA THR A 277 -1.58 -9.43 10.50
C THR A 277 -2.64 -8.88 9.55
N LYS A 278 -2.25 -8.60 8.31
CA LYS A 278 -3.14 -8.05 7.27
C LYS A 278 -4.06 -9.15 6.72
N ARG A 279 -5.35 -9.13 7.07
CA ARG A 279 -6.39 -9.96 6.39
C ARG A 279 -6.93 -9.30 5.13
N ARG A 280 -7.01 -7.98 5.12
CA ARG A 280 -7.40 -7.11 4.00
C ARG A 280 -6.55 -5.83 4.04
N PRO A 281 -6.43 -5.07 2.92
CA PRO A 281 -5.74 -3.79 2.93
C PRO A 281 -6.39 -2.77 3.87
N PHE A 282 -5.63 -2.19 4.81
CA PHE A 282 -6.10 -1.20 5.80
C PHE A 282 -6.62 0.10 5.18
N VAL A 283 -6.38 0.32 3.88
CA VAL A 283 -7.00 1.40 3.11
C VAL A 283 -8.53 1.28 3.04
N ARG A 284 -9.09 0.12 3.39
CA ARG A 284 -10.55 -0.12 3.55
C ARG A 284 -10.99 -0.17 5.02
N GLY A 285 -10.09 0.16 5.95
CA GLY A 285 -10.27 -0.03 7.39
C GLY A 285 -9.91 -1.45 7.84
N GLY A 286 -10.03 -1.69 9.15
CA GLY A 286 -9.70 -2.97 9.74
C GLY A 286 -10.08 -3.04 11.21
N VAL A 287 -9.53 -4.04 11.89
CA VAL A 287 -9.64 -4.22 13.33
C VAL A 287 -8.24 -4.57 13.85
N ASP A 288 -7.83 -3.94 14.96
CA ASP A 288 -6.55 -4.25 15.59
C ASP A 288 -6.60 -5.54 16.43
N SER A 289 -5.51 -5.87 17.12
CA SER A 289 -5.42 -7.05 17.99
C SER A 289 -6.31 -6.98 19.24
N GLU A 290 -6.75 -5.79 19.64
CA GLU A 290 -7.59 -5.54 20.80
C GLU A 290 -9.08 -5.48 20.44
N GLY A 291 -9.40 -5.62 19.15
CA GLY A 291 -10.79 -5.54 18.65
C GLY A 291 -11.24 -4.12 18.33
N ASN A 292 -10.36 -3.11 18.41
CA ASN A 292 -10.72 -1.74 18.08
C ASN A 292 -10.84 -1.55 16.57
N ARG A 293 -11.86 -0.79 16.16
CA ARG A 293 -12.10 -0.47 14.76
C ARG A 293 -11.02 0.50 14.25
N ILE A 294 -10.27 0.07 13.24
CA ILE A 294 -9.32 0.90 12.50
C ILE A 294 -10.06 1.59 11.36
N ARG A 295 -10.01 2.93 11.34
CA ARG A 295 -10.51 3.70 10.21
C ARG A 295 -9.65 3.45 8.97
N PRO A 296 -10.20 3.54 7.76
CA PRO A 296 -9.42 3.52 6.53
C PRO A 296 -8.17 4.41 6.64
N THR A 297 -6.99 3.84 6.43
CA THR A 297 -5.72 4.57 6.54
C THR A 297 -4.76 4.09 5.46
N VAL A 298 -4.06 5.03 4.84
CA VAL A 298 -3.01 4.77 3.86
C VAL A 298 -1.68 5.31 4.38
N VAL A 299 -0.63 4.49 4.31
CA VAL A 299 0.73 4.92 4.64
C VAL A 299 1.53 5.09 3.35
N LEU A 300 2.13 6.24 3.13
CA LEU A 300 3.03 6.49 2.01
C LEU A 300 4.38 6.96 2.54
N ASN A 301 5.47 6.46 1.96
CA ASN A 301 6.83 6.88 2.29
C ASN A 301 7.06 8.36 1.91
N ALA A 302 7.85 9.09 2.70
CA ALA A 302 8.10 10.53 2.53
C ALA A 302 8.59 10.88 1.12
N GLU A 303 9.60 10.19 0.61
CA GLU A 303 10.09 10.38 -0.77
C GLU A 303 8.97 10.15 -1.79
N THR A 304 8.11 9.14 -1.58
CA THR A 304 6.99 8.89 -2.50
C THR A 304 6.02 10.06 -2.54
N VAL A 305 5.68 10.64 -1.39
CA VAL A 305 4.78 11.79 -1.28
C VAL A 305 5.41 13.05 -1.89
N TRP A 306 6.71 13.25 -1.70
CA TRP A 306 7.46 14.30 -2.37
C TRP A 306 7.46 14.13 -3.90
N ARG A 307 7.66 12.90 -4.42
CA ARG A 307 7.53 12.64 -5.87
C ARG A 307 6.11 12.88 -6.39
N VAL A 308 5.06 12.72 -5.58
CA VAL A 308 3.69 13.05 -5.99
C VAL A 308 3.53 14.52 -6.34
N SER A 309 4.11 15.46 -5.56
CA SER A 309 4.02 16.89 -5.90
C SER A 309 4.79 17.22 -7.17
N GLN A 310 5.97 16.62 -7.37
CA GLN A 310 6.74 16.79 -8.61
C GLN A 310 5.96 16.29 -9.84
N VAL A 311 5.37 15.10 -9.79
CA VAL A 311 4.54 14.57 -10.89
C VAL A 311 3.34 15.48 -11.15
N ALA A 312 2.70 16.02 -10.10
CA ALA A 312 1.57 16.92 -10.25
C ALA A 312 1.95 18.27 -10.88
N ARG A 313 3.14 18.80 -10.58
CA ARG A 313 3.64 20.08 -11.09
C ARG A 313 4.26 19.97 -12.50
N LEU A 314 5.04 18.93 -12.73
CA LEU A 314 5.88 18.77 -13.93
C LEU A 314 5.28 17.80 -14.95
N GLY A 315 4.25 17.05 -14.55
CA GLY A 315 3.55 16.11 -15.41
C GLY A 315 4.18 14.72 -15.47
N ALA A 316 3.44 13.77 -16.03
CA ALA A 316 3.87 12.38 -16.15
C ALA A 316 5.04 12.22 -17.13
N ASP A 317 5.06 12.97 -18.23
CA ASP A 317 6.14 12.89 -19.24
C ASP A 317 7.50 13.24 -18.65
N TRP A 318 7.58 14.30 -17.85
CA TRP A 318 8.79 14.65 -17.12
C TRP A 318 9.26 13.50 -16.23
N PHE A 319 8.36 12.91 -15.45
CA PHE A 319 8.73 11.80 -14.56
C PHE A 319 9.19 10.56 -15.34
N ARG A 320 8.59 10.27 -16.51
CA ARG A 320 9.02 9.14 -17.34
C ARG A 320 10.32 9.39 -18.12
N ALA A 321 10.74 10.65 -18.27
CA ALA A 321 12.02 10.98 -18.90
C ALA A 321 13.21 10.49 -18.05
N HIS A 322 12.95 10.18 -16.77
CA HIS A 322 13.91 9.64 -15.84
C HIS A 322 13.79 8.11 -15.71
N GLY A 323 14.93 7.44 -15.62
CA GLY A 323 15.02 6.01 -15.41
C GLY A 323 14.83 5.16 -16.68
N THR A 324 14.43 3.90 -16.49
CA THR A 324 14.15 2.97 -17.60
C THR A 324 12.65 2.80 -17.81
N PRO A 325 12.19 2.25 -18.96
CA PRO A 325 10.76 1.99 -19.18
C PRO A 325 10.10 1.15 -18.08
N ASP A 326 10.83 0.23 -17.46
CA ASP A 326 10.31 -0.66 -16.42
C ASP A 326 10.59 -0.16 -14.99
N ASP A 327 11.40 0.88 -14.84
CA ASP A 327 11.76 1.49 -13.57
C ASP A 327 11.86 3.01 -13.71
N ARG A 328 10.70 3.65 -13.73
CA ARG A 328 10.54 5.07 -14.05
C ARG A 328 10.79 5.99 -12.86
N GLY A 329 11.24 7.18 -13.20
CA GLY A 329 11.32 8.33 -12.34
C GLY A 329 12.58 8.43 -11.51
N PRO A 330 12.89 9.66 -11.05
CA PRO A 330 13.99 9.88 -10.13
C PRO A 330 13.72 9.17 -8.80
N ARG A 331 14.81 8.87 -8.09
CA ARG A 331 14.83 8.17 -6.80
C ARG A 331 15.99 8.62 -5.95
N LEU A 332 15.84 8.51 -4.64
CA LEU A 332 16.96 8.72 -3.72
C LEU A 332 17.66 7.39 -3.42
N VAL A 333 18.96 7.45 -3.23
CA VAL A 333 19.77 6.37 -2.66
C VAL A 333 20.58 6.93 -1.50
N THR A 334 20.69 6.19 -0.41
CA THR A 334 21.62 6.48 0.69
C THR A 334 22.86 5.62 0.54
N LEU A 335 24.03 6.25 0.49
CA LEU A 335 25.33 5.62 0.39
C LEU A 335 26.01 5.66 1.75
N ASN A 336 26.54 4.52 2.18
CA ASN A 336 27.28 4.37 3.42
C ASN A 336 28.61 3.66 3.17
N THR A 337 29.67 4.20 3.75
CA THR A 337 31.01 3.63 3.83
C THR A 337 31.48 3.72 5.28
N SER A 338 32.73 3.31 5.54
CA SER A 338 33.36 3.50 6.84
C SER A 338 33.61 4.96 7.19
N THR A 339 33.84 5.83 6.19
CA THR A 339 34.25 7.23 6.37
C THR A 339 33.12 8.22 6.09
N ALA A 340 32.10 7.83 5.34
CA ALA A 340 30.95 8.65 5.00
C ALA A 340 29.65 7.87 5.23
N ARG A 341 28.77 8.36 6.10
CA ARG A 341 27.48 7.74 6.40
C ARG A 341 26.34 8.71 6.15
N GLY A 342 25.22 8.18 5.64
CA GLY A 342 24.02 8.97 5.36
C GLY A 342 24.14 9.90 4.15
N VAL A 343 25.02 9.60 3.20
CA VAL A 343 25.16 10.42 1.97
C VAL A 343 23.97 10.13 1.07
N VAL A 344 23.05 11.08 0.95
CA VAL A 344 21.86 10.94 0.10
C VAL A 344 22.14 11.52 -1.27
N VAL A 345 21.93 10.72 -2.31
CA VAL A 345 22.12 11.09 -3.71
C VAL A 345 20.82 10.88 -4.48
N GLU A 346 20.47 11.85 -5.32
CA GLU A 346 19.42 11.69 -6.31
C GLU A 346 19.96 10.96 -7.55
N THR A 347 19.24 9.92 -7.96
CA THR A 347 19.61 9.03 -9.05
C THR A 347 18.37 8.53 -9.78
N GLU A 348 18.54 7.65 -10.75
CA GLU A 348 17.47 7.06 -11.55
C GLU A 348 17.86 5.66 -12.02
N ALA A 349 16.91 4.89 -12.52
CA ALA A 349 17.22 3.56 -13.01
C ALA A 349 18.07 3.59 -14.30
N GLY A 350 18.98 2.65 -14.46
CA GLY A 350 19.82 2.51 -15.66
C GLY A 350 21.21 3.13 -15.54
N VAL A 351 21.47 3.95 -14.51
CA VAL A 351 22.82 4.45 -14.22
C VAL A 351 23.78 3.30 -13.89
N SER A 352 25.08 3.47 -14.16
CA SER A 352 26.09 2.48 -13.78
C SER A 352 26.09 2.28 -12.26
N PHE A 353 26.14 1.03 -11.79
CA PHE A 353 26.21 0.78 -10.35
C PHE A 353 27.56 1.25 -9.78
N SER A 354 28.67 1.03 -10.50
CA SER A 354 29.99 1.57 -10.11
C SER A 354 29.98 3.08 -9.95
N HIS A 355 29.30 3.79 -10.87
CA HIS A 355 29.22 5.25 -10.78
C HIS A 355 28.59 5.73 -9.47
N LEU A 356 27.60 5.01 -8.93
CA LEU A 356 27.03 5.35 -7.62
C LEU A 356 28.03 5.15 -6.48
N LEU A 357 28.87 4.12 -6.54
CA LEU A 357 29.89 3.87 -5.52
C LEU A 357 31.02 4.90 -5.62
N ASP A 358 31.38 5.34 -6.83
CA ASP A 358 32.43 6.34 -7.06
C ASP A 358 32.12 7.68 -6.37
N LEU A 359 30.84 8.02 -6.19
CA LEU A 359 30.40 9.22 -5.46
C LEU A 359 30.82 9.23 -3.98
N VAL A 360 31.16 8.07 -3.41
CA VAL A 360 31.65 7.93 -2.03
C VAL A 360 33.03 7.29 -1.95
N GLY A 361 33.83 7.42 -3.02
CA GLY A 361 35.23 6.95 -3.07
C GLY A 361 35.44 5.60 -3.75
N GLY A 362 34.40 5.02 -4.35
CA GLY A 362 34.49 3.76 -5.11
C GLY A 362 34.42 2.51 -4.24
N LEU A 363 34.58 1.35 -4.88
CA LEU A 363 34.60 0.05 -4.21
C LEU A 363 36.05 -0.40 -3.97
N PRO A 364 36.51 -0.53 -2.71
CA PRO A 364 37.86 -1.02 -2.42
C PRO A 364 38.07 -2.45 -2.94
N PRO A 365 39.24 -2.79 -3.51
CA PRO A 365 39.53 -4.13 -4.05
C PRO A 365 39.39 -5.27 -3.04
N GLU A 366 39.64 -4.98 -1.76
CA GLU A 366 39.59 -5.95 -0.66
C GLU A 366 38.15 -6.29 -0.23
N VAL A 367 37.17 -5.46 -0.61
CA VAL A 367 35.77 -5.65 -0.23
C VAL A 367 35.12 -6.70 -1.14
N PRO A 368 34.72 -7.89 -0.62
CA PRO A 368 34.25 -8.98 -1.47
C PRO A 368 32.81 -8.78 -1.98
N ALA A 369 32.00 -7.99 -1.26
CA ALA A 369 30.62 -7.70 -1.63
C ALA A 369 30.12 -6.38 -1.02
N VAL A 370 29.14 -5.77 -1.69
CA VAL A 370 28.38 -4.61 -1.19
C VAL A 370 26.99 -5.04 -0.75
N LEU A 371 26.47 -4.44 0.33
CA LEU A 371 25.10 -4.70 0.78
C LEU A 371 24.15 -3.70 0.12
N VAL A 372 23.12 -4.21 -0.57
CA VAL A 372 22.06 -3.38 -1.16
C VAL A 372 20.73 -3.70 -0.50
N GLY A 373 20.06 -2.67 0.01
CA GLY A 373 18.73 -2.75 0.60
C GLY A 373 18.68 -3.05 2.11
N GLY A 374 19.81 -2.93 2.82
CA GLY A 374 19.90 -3.06 4.28
C GLY A 374 19.45 -4.43 4.81
N LEU A 375 18.79 -4.46 5.98
CA LEU A 375 18.36 -5.68 6.68
C LEU A 375 17.21 -6.47 6.02
N GLY A 376 16.67 -6.00 4.90
CA GLY A 376 15.82 -6.81 4.01
C GLY A 376 16.45 -7.11 2.65
N GLY A 377 17.70 -6.70 2.47
CA GLY A 377 18.43 -6.65 1.22
C GLY A 377 19.22 -7.92 0.89
N SER A 378 20.22 -7.74 0.03
CA SER A 378 21.12 -8.80 -0.41
C SER A 378 22.55 -8.28 -0.57
N PHE A 379 23.53 -9.15 -0.32
CA PHE A 379 24.91 -8.90 -0.72
C PHE A 379 25.11 -9.14 -2.21
N ILE A 380 25.78 -8.21 -2.88
CA ILE A 380 26.18 -8.28 -4.29
C ILE A 380 27.69 -8.38 -4.33
N ARG A 381 28.20 -9.49 -4.91
CA ARG A 381 29.65 -9.72 -5.06
C ARG A 381 30.30 -8.58 -5.85
N ALA A 382 31.46 -8.12 -5.38
CA ALA A 382 32.22 -7.03 -6.02
C ALA A 382 32.51 -7.31 -7.50
N ALA A 383 32.80 -8.55 -7.85
CA ALA A 383 33.10 -8.97 -9.22
C ALA A 383 31.99 -8.66 -10.26
N VAL A 384 30.72 -8.59 -9.84
CA VAL A 384 29.60 -8.30 -10.77
C VAL A 384 29.22 -6.82 -10.78
N VAL A 385 29.67 -6.02 -9.81
CA VAL A 385 29.31 -4.60 -9.70
C VAL A 385 29.62 -3.81 -10.99
N PRO A 386 30.79 -3.97 -11.67
CA PRO A 386 31.10 -3.22 -12.88
C PRO A 386 30.17 -3.48 -14.07
N THR A 387 29.48 -4.62 -14.09
CA THR A 387 28.59 -5.00 -15.20
C THR A 387 27.14 -4.62 -14.95
N LEU A 388 26.79 -4.25 -13.71
CA LEU A 388 25.43 -3.97 -13.31
C LEU A 388 25.06 -2.51 -13.53
N ARG A 389 23.81 -2.33 -13.96
CA ARG A 389 23.13 -1.03 -13.90
C ARG A 389 22.21 -0.99 -12.70
N TRP A 390 22.10 0.17 -12.07
CA TRP A 390 21.19 0.41 -10.97
C TRP A 390 19.75 0.38 -11.49
N SER A 391 19.04 -0.74 -11.37
CA SER A 391 17.60 -0.84 -11.68
C SER A 391 17.01 -2.07 -11.01
N ARG A 392 15.69 -2.10 -10.86
CA ARG A 392 15.01 -3.31 -10.33
C ARG A 392 15.33 -4.56 -11.12
N ALA A 393 15.27 -4.48 -12.46
CA ALA A 393 15.43 -5.63 -13.33
C ALA A 393 16.86 -6.20 -13.28
N GLU A 394 17.87 -5.33 -13.31
CA GLU A 394 19.29 -5.71 -13.27
C GLU A 394 19.66 -6.34 -11.91
N LEU A 395 19.25 -5.71 -10.81
CA LEU A 395 19.52 -6.22 -9.47
C LEU A 395 18.80 -7.54 -9.21
N ALA A 396 17.58 -7.72 -9.74
CA ALA A 396 16.85 -8.97 -9.61
C ALA A 396 17.59 -10.16 -10.26
N ARG A 397 18.35 -9.95 -11.35
CA ARG A 397 19.13 -11.02 -11.99
C ARG A 397 20.22 -11.58 -11.09
N VAL A 398 20.72 -10.80 -10.14
CA VAL A 398 21.73 -11.22 -9.16
C VAL A 398 21.12 -11.51 -7.79
N GLY A 399 19.80 -11.72 -7.71
CA GLY A 399 19.10 -12.04 -6.47
C GLY A 399 19.04 -10.88 -5.47
N ALA A 400 19.27 -9.64 -5.92
CA ALA A 400 19.18 -8.44 -5.12
C ALA A 400 17.91 -7.64 -5.44
N SER A 401 17.58 -6.70 -4.57
CA SER A 401 16.49 -5.75 -4.79
C SER A 401 16.91 -4.38 -4.28
N ILE A 402 16.38 -3.32 -4.87
CA ILE A 402 16.68 -1.95 -4.44
C ILE A 402 16.25 -1.71 -2.99
N GLY A 403 15.11 -2.28 -2.58
CA GLY A 403 14.54 -2.08 -1.26
C GLY A 403 14.35 -0.57 -0.95
N PRO A 404 14.72 -0.11 0.26
CA PRO A 404 14.63 1.30 0.64
C PRO A 404 15.68 2.19 -0.06
N GLY A 405 16.52 1.65 -0.95
CA GLY A 405 17.55 2.41 -1.63
C GLY A 405 18.73 2.75 -0.73
N VAL A 406 19.22 1.76 0.02
CA VAL A 406 20.44 1.89 0.84
C VAL A 406 21.52 1.03 0.25
N ILE A 407 22.73 1.57 0.12
CA ILE A 407 23.93 0.84 -0.27
C ILE A 407 24.94 1.00 0.87
N GLU A 408 25.46 -0.11 1.36
CA GLU A 408 26.51 -0.14 2.37
C GLU A 408 27.73 -0.86 1.80
N ILE A 409 28.86 -0.15 1.81
CA ILE A 409 30.18 -0.66 1.45
C ILE A 409 30.89 -1.01 2.77
N PRO A 410 31.10 -2.31 3.05
CA PRO A 410 31.83 -2.74 4.24
C PRO A 410 33.24 -2.15 4.30
N HIS A 411 33.79 -2.04 5.51
CA HIS A 411 35.20 -1.69 5.68
C HIS A 411 36.09 -2.84 5.17
N PRO A 412 37.19 -2.59 4.43
CA PRO A 412 38.07 -3.65 3.92
C PRO A 412 38.67 -4.52 5.04
N ASP A 413 39.03 -3.91 6.17
CA ASP A 413 39.57 -4.61 7.35
C ASP A 413 38.51 -5.31 8.24
N ASP A 414 37.22 -5.22 7.92
CA ASP A 414 36.17 -5.88 8.72
C ASP A 414 35.88 -7.27 8.17
N CYS A 415 35.88 -8.28 9.04
CA CYS A 415 35.42 -9.61 8.64
C CYS A 415 33.93 -9.56 8.24
N PRO A 416 33.57 -9.93 6.99
CA PRO A 416 32.19 -9.85 6.52
C PRO A 416 31.24 -10.75 7.30
N LEU A 417 31.70 -11.90 7.80
CA LEU A 417 30.86 -12.78 8.63
C LEU A 417 30.57 -12.18 10.00
N GLN A 418 31.51 -11.41 10.58
CA GLN A 418 31.27 -10.68 11.83
C GLN A 418 30.33 -9.48 11.62
N LEU A 419 30.41 -8.81 10.47
CA LEU A 419 29.43 -7.77 10.12
C LEU A 419 28.02 -8.36 10.08
N VAL A 420 27.84 -9.49 9.39
CA VAL A 420 26.54 -10.18 9.32
C VAL A 420 26.09 -10.66 10.70
N ASP A 421 27.00 -11.15 11.55
CA ASP A 421 26.67 -11.55 12.94
C ASP A 421 26.09 -10.39 13.76
N ARG A 422 26.71 -9.21 13.67
CA ARG A 422 26.20 -7.98 14.32
C ARG A 422 24.82 -7.60 13.78
N MET A 423 24.63 -7.67 12.47
CA MET A 423 23.36 -7.33 11.82
C MET A 423 22.24 -8.32 12.18
N LEU A 424 22.52 -9.63 12.24
CA LEU A 424 21.54 -10.64 12.66
C LEU A 424 21.20 -10.54 14.15
N THR A 425 22.20 -10.24 14.98
CA THR A 425 22.00 -9.98 16.41
C THR A 425 21.09 -8.76 16.62
N TYR A 426 21.36 -7.67 15.90
CA TYR A 426 20.49 -6.49 15.89
C TYR A 426 19.08 -6.85 15.41
N ALA A 427 18.95 -7.57 14.30
CA ALA A 427 17.65 -7.96 13.75
C ALA A 427 16.81 -8.82 14.72
N ALA A 428 17.45 -9.70 15.48
CA ALA A 428 16.78 -10.48 16.51
C ALA A 428 16.23 -9.59 17.65
N GLY A 429 17.00 -8.59 18.07
CA GLY A 429 16.60 -7.61 19.10
C GLY A 429 15.53 -6.61 18.65
N GLU A 430 15.46 -6.34 17.34
CA GLU A 430 14.52 -5.38 16.76
C GLU A 430 13.20 -5.99 16.27
N SER A 431 13.02 -7.30 16.47
CA SER A 431 11.79 -7.99 16.11
C SER A 431 10.60 -7.57 16.99
N ALA A 432 9.39 -7.69 16.44
CA ALA A 432 8.17 -7.38 17.18
C ALA A 432 7.80 -8.40 18.27
N GLY A 433 8.51 -9.54 18.35
CA GLY A 433 8.24 -10.59 19.34
C GLY A 433 6.81 -11.15 19.36
N GLN A 434 6.11 -11.18 18.22
CA GLN A 434 4.68 -11.53 18.20
C GLN A 434 4.31 -12.83 17.46
N CYS A 435 5.19 -13.32 16.58
CA CYS A 435 4.95 -14.52 15.79
C CYS A 435 6.11 -15.50 15.99
N GLY A 436 5.88 -16.79 15.75
CA GLY A 436 6.88 -17.85 15.91
C GLY A 436 8.24 -17.52 15.26
N PRO A 437 8.28 -17.02 14.01
CA PRO A 437 9.53 -16.58 13.39
C PRO A 437 10.28 -15.48 14.15
N CYS A 438 9.57 -14.50 14.72
CA CYS A 438 10.23 -13.44 15.52
C CYS A 438 10.68 -13.96 16.90
N MET A 439 9.82 -14.72 17.58
CA MET A 439 10.07 -15.18 18.96
C MET A 439 11.17 -16.23 19.05
N PHE A 440 11.19 -17.17 18.09
CA PHE A 440 12.08 -18.33 18.13
C PHE A 440 13.01 -18.38 16.93
N GLY A 441 12.52 -17.97 15.76
CA GLY A 441 13.23 -18.09 14.50
C GLY A 441 14.46 -17.20 14.38
N LEU A 442 14.28 -15.87 14.44
CA LEU A 442 15.36 -14.90 14.30
C LEU A 442 16.43 -15.03 15.40
N PRO A 443 16.09 -15.22 16.69
CA PRO A 443 17.11 -15.47 17.71
C PRO A 443 17.88 -16.77 17.48
N ALA A 444 17.23 -17.83 16.99
CA ALA A 444 17.93 -19.07 16.65
C ALA A 444 18.83 -18.91 15.42
N LEU A 445 18.38 -18.18 14.40
CA LEU A 445 19.17 -17.85 13.22
C LEU A 445 20.43 -17.06 13.59
N ALA A 446 20.30 -16.04 14.44
CA ALA A 446 21.44 -15.27 14.93
C ALA A 446 22.43 -16.14 15.73
N ARG A 447 21.93 -17.03 16.62
CA ARG A 447 22.80 -17.97 17.34
C ARG A 447 23.51 -18.97 16.43
N ASP A 448 22.81 -19.50 15.44
CA ASP A 448 23.41 -20.43 14.48
C ASP A 448 24.44 -19.72 13.58
N TRP A 449 24.20 -18.47 13.20
CA TRP A 449 25.21 -17.67 12.51
C TRP A 449 26.43 -17.40 13.42
N HIS A 450 26.22 -17.06 14.68
CA HIS A 450 27.31 -16.85 15.62
C HIS A 450 28.17 -18.12 15.79
N ALA A 451 27.54 -19.30 15.85
CA ALA A 451 28.23 -20.58 15.87
C ALA A 451 29.02 -20.85 14.57
N LEU A 452 28.45 -20.48 13.40
CA LEU A 452 29.13 -20.54 12.10
C LEU A 452 30.41 -19.69 12.11
N VAL A 453 30.33 -18.45 12.59
CA VAL A 453 31.49 -17.56 12.74
C VAL A 453 32.54 -18.16 13.68
N GLY A 454 32.11 -18.86 14.73
CA GLY A 454 32.98 -19.61 15.64
C GLY A 454 33.59 -20.90 15.08
N GLY A 455 33.30 -21.27 13.83
CA GLY A 455 33.86 -22.45 13.15
C GLY A 455 33.05 -23.74 13.31
N ASP A 456 31.81 -23.69 13.83
CA ASP A 456 30.94 -24.87 13.89
C ASP A 456 30.50 -25.30 12.48
N ARG A 457 31.04 -26.42 12.01
CA ARG A 457 30.74 -27.00 10.69
C ARG A 457 29.27 -27.41 10.53
N THR A 458 28.59 -27.74 11.61
CA THR A 458 27.18 -28.14 11.60
C THR A 458 26.24 -26.94 11.51
N ALA A 459 26.70 -25.74 11.86
CA ALA A 459 25.90 -24.52 11.87
C ALA A 459 25.46 -24.10 10.46
N TYR A 460 26.28 -24.33 9.43
CA TYR A 460 25.95 -23.98 8.05
C TYR A 460 24.61 -24.59 7.59
N GLY A 461 24.43 -25.89 7.85
CA GLY A 461 23.18 -26.59 7.54
C GLY A 461 21.98 -25.99 8.25
N ARG A 462 22.13 -25.67 9.55
CA ARG A 462 21.06 -25.05 10.36
C ARG A 462 20.70 -23.65 9.89
N VAL A 463 21.70 -22.80 9.59
CA VAL A 463 21.47 -21.44 9.05
C VAL A 463 20.71 -21.52 7.72
N ARG A 464 21.11 -22.41 6.82
CA ARG A 464 20.43 -22.61 5.54
C ARG A 464 18.99 -23.08 5.73
N GLU A 465 18.78 -24.13 6.51
CA GLU A 465 17.44 -24.67 6.79
C GLU A 465 16.50 -23.59 7.35
N ARG A 466 16.97 -22.81 8.33
CA ARG A 466 16.17 -21.73 8.90
C ARG A 466 15.86 -20.63 7.88
N SER A 467 16.84 -20.27 7.05
CA SER A 467 16.64 -19.27 6.00
C SER A 467 15.55 -19.70 5.01
N ASP A 468 15.39 -21.00 4.78
CA ASP A 468 14.33 -21.55 3.92
C ASP A 468 12.96 -21.65 4.63
N VAL A 469 12.94 -21.92 5.94
CA VAL A 469 11.70 -22.16 6.69
C VAL A 469 10.99 -20.89 7.18
N LEU A 470 11.75 -19.85 7.53
CA LEU A 470 11.20 -18.62 8.13
C LEU A 470 10.25 -17.81 7.21
N PRO A 471 10.53 -17.65 5.89
CA PRO A 471 9.73 -16.80 5.03
C PRO A 471 8.24 -17.15 4.99
N GLY A 472 7.38 -16.13 4.96
CA GLY A 472 5.93 -16.28 4.77
C GLY A 472 5.16 -16.71 6.04
N ARG A 473 5.84 -16.89 7.17
CA ARG A 473 5.22 -17.29 8.46
C ARG A 473 5.12 -16.15 9.47
N GLY A 474 5.59 -14.96 9.10
CA GLY A 474 5.55 -13.76 9.93
C GLY A 474 4.23 -12.99 9.82
N ALA A 475 3.89 -12.24 10.88
CA ALA A 475 2.80 -11.26 10.82
C ALA A 475 3.13 -10.05 9.92
N CYS A 476 4.42 -9.81 9.66
CA CYS A 476 4.93 -8.88 8.65
C CYS A 476 6.08 -9.53 7.87
N ARG A 477 6.64 -8.80 6.89
CA ARG A 477 7.74 -9.28 6.03
C ARG A 477 9.15 -9.13 6.64
N PHE A 478 9.27 -8.69 7.89
CA PHE A 478 10.58 -8.52 8.53
C PHE A 478 11.39 -9.83 8.61
N PRO A 479 10.82 -10.97 9.09
CA PRO A 479 11.56 -12.24 9.10
C PRO A 479 11.95 -12.71 7.70
N ASP A 480 11.09 -12.50 6.69
CA ASP A 480 11.38 -12.82 5.29
C ASP A 480 12.59 -12.03 4.77
N GLY A 481 12.70 -10.76 5.15
CA GLY A 481 13.83 -9.90 4.81
C GLY A 481 15.13 -10.38 5.43
N VAL A 482 15.12 -10.69 6.72
CA VAL A 482 16.30 -11.18 7.45
C VAL A 482 16.77 -12.53 6.93
N ALA A 483 15.83 -13.43 6.61
CA ALA A 483 16.15 -14.72 6.00
C ALA A 483 16.81 -14.57 4.62
N ARG A 484 16.30 -13.66 3.77
CA ARG A 484 16.92 -13.34 2.47
C ARG A 484 18.31 -12.75 2.61
N PHE A 485 18.47 -11.78 3.51
CA PHE A 485 19.76 -11.18 3.85
C PHE A 485 20.78 -12.27 4.24
N THR A 486 20.38 -13.19 5.13
CA THR A 486 21.22 -14.30 5.59
C THR A 486 21.60 -15.27 4.47
N ALA A 487 20.63 -15.67 3.64
CA ALA A 487 20.88 -16.55 2.49
C ALA A 487 21.83 -15.89 1.48
N SER A 488 21.68 -14.58 1.23
CA SER A 488 22.58 -13.83 0.35
C SER A 488 24.00 -13.75 0.92
N ALA A 489 24.14 -13.62 2.24
CA ALA A 489 25.43 -13.59 2.91
C ALA A 489 26.16 -14.93 2.81
N LEU A 490 25.45 -16.06 3.02
CA LEU A 490 26.02 -17.40 2.82
C LEU A 490 26.53 -17.59 1.38
N HIS A 491 25.81 -17.08 0.39
CA HIS A 491 26.21 -17.18 -1.01
C HIS A 491 27.38 -16.25 -1.35
N ALA A 492 27.31 -14.98 -0.93
CA ALA A 492 28.32 -13.98 -1.26
C ALA A 492 29.67 -14.26 -0.58
N PHE A 493 29.65 -14.87 0.61
CA PHE A 493 30.83 -15.10 1.46
C PHE A 493 31.16 -16.59 1.64
N ALA A 494 30.77 -17.45 0.69
CA ALA A 494 31.00 -18.89 0.78
C ALA A 494 32.47 -19.26 1.04
N ASP A 495 33.41 -18.55 0.42
CA ASP A 495 34.86 -18.75 0.61
C ASP A 495 35.28 -18.39 2.05
N HIS A 496 34.81 -17.25 2.57
CA HIS A 496 35.04 -16.84 3.97
C HIS A 496 34.45 -17.83 4.97
N VAL A 497 33.29 -18.42 4.68
CA VAL A 497 32.68 -19.47 5.52
C VAL A 497 33.57 -20.71 5.55
N GLY A 498 34.11 -21.14 4.41
CA GLY A 498 35.03 -22.28 4.33
C GLY A 498 36.29 -22.08 5.19
N GLU A 499 36.85 -20.87 5.18
CA GLU A 499 38.02 -20.52 5.98
C GLU A 499 37.71 -20.52 7.49
N HIS A 500 36.57 -19.96 7.91
CA HIS A 500 36.13 -20.03 9.30
C HIS A 500 35.91 -21.47 9.79
N GLN A 501 35.36 -22.34 8.93
CA GLN A 501 35.21 -23.77 9.21
C GLN A 501 36.55 -24.53 9.26
N ALA A 502 37.61 -23.97 8.70
CA ALA A 502 38.99 -24.44 8.82
C ALA A 502 39.73 -23.81 10.01
N GLY A 503 39.05 -22.98 10.82
CA GLY A 503 39.62 -22.32 12.00
C GLY A 503 40.46 -21.07 11.67
N ARG A 504 40.29 -20.48 10.49
CA ARG A 504 41.01 -19.27 10.06
C ARG A 504 40.03 -18.14 9.72
N CYS A 505 40.49 -16.90 9.83
CA CYS A 505 39.74 -15.74 9.37
C CYS A 505 40.57 -15.01 8.31
N PRO A 506 40.14 -14.94 7.03
CA PRO A 506 40.94 -14.32 5.97
C PRO A 506 41.24 -12.84 6.19
N THR A 507 40.39 -12.15 6.96
CA THR A 507 40.53 -10.71 7.26
C THR A 507 41.38 -10.44 8.49
N HIS A 508 41.42 -11.38 9.44
CA HIS A 508 42.22 -11.25 10.66
C HIS A 508 43.29 -12.33 10.65
N ASP A 509 44.52 -11.97 10.30
CA ASP A 509 45.71 -12.82 10.45
C ASP A 509 46.14 -12.96 11.94
N ARG A 510 45.18 -12.87 12.86
CA ARG A 510 45.37 -12.89 14.32
C ARG A 510 44.43 -13.92 14.92
N THR A 511 45.02 -14.90 15.59
CA THR A 511 44.33 -15.98 16.30
C THR A 511 43.35 -15.40 17.33
N TYR A 512 42.05 -15.61 17.12
CA TYR A 512 41.05 -15.43 18.16
C TYR A 512 41.06 -16.66 19.08
N ASP A 513 41.19 -16.48 20.39
CA ASP A 513 40.82 -17.53 21.35
C ASP A 513 39.33 -17.89 21.14
N ARG A 514 38.94 -19.13 21.47
CA ARG A 514 37.59 -19.73 21.37
C ARG A 514 36.45 -18.90 22.00
N ARG A 515 36.75 -17.74 22.60
CA ARG A 515 35.82 -16.78 23.20
C ARG A 515 35.68 -15.45 22.44
N GLY A 516 36.35 -15.27 21.29
CA GLY A 516 36.18 -14.08 20.45
C GLY A 516 36.78 -12.77 20.99
N ALA A 517 37.59 -12.82 22.05
CA ALA A 517 38.31 -11.64 22.54
C ALA A 517 39.59 -11.39 21.71
N ARG A 518 39.91 -10.11 21.46
CA ARG A 518 41.19 -9.70 20.86
C ARG A 518 42.34 -10.26 21.71
N VAL A 519 43.21 -11.06 21.10
CA VAL A 519 44.54 -11.35 21.63
C VAL A 519 45.50 -10.54 20.76
N ASP A 520 46.07 -9.47 21.30
CA ASP A 520 47.14 -8.76 20.61
C ASP A 520 48.34 -9.70 20.50
N ALA A 521 48.72 -10.03 19.27
CA ALA A 521 50.01 -10.64 18.99
C ALA A 521 51.09 -9.56 19.23
N ARG A 522 52.11 -9.97 20.00
CA ARG A 522 53.22 -9.14 20.49
C ARG A 522 53.88 -8.24 19.46
#